data_AF-C9AB84-F1
#
_entry.id   AF-C9AB84-F1
#
_cell.length_a   1.000
_cell.length_b   1.000
_cell.length_c   1.000
_cell.angle_alpha   90.00
_cell.angle_beta   90.00
_cell.angle_gamma   90.00
#
_symmetry.space_group_name_H-M   'P 1'
#
loop_
_entity.id
_entity.type
_entity.pdbx_description
1 polymer ?
#
loop_
_entity_poly.entity_id
_entity_poly.type
_entity_poly.pdbx_seq_one_letter_code
_entity_poly.pdbx_strand_id
1 'polypeptide(L)'
;MTRKNKQHFLLLTVLSVGHLLFSTTSYPFLFAYFNSHDYAALFATAMAVLRVLFLLWIALWGYSALKEHPPSSWLYLALFFLNLIVPYFFR
;
A
#
# COMPACT_ATOMS: atom_id res chain seq x y z
N MET A 1 8.41 -12.78 -16.97
CA MET A 1 8.63 -11.56 -16.15
C MET A 1 9.91 -10.88 -16.61
N THR A 2 9.80 -9.74 -17.28
CA THR A 2 10.93 -8.92 -17.72
C THR A 2 11.72 -8.36 -16.52
N ARG A 3 12.99 -7.99 -16.72
CA ARG A 3 13.84 -7.41 -15.65
C ARG A 3 13.20 -6.15 -15.04
N LYS A 4 12.55 -5.34 -15.86
CA LYS A 4 11.80 -4.14 -15.47
C LYS A 4 10.59 -4.48 -14.57
N ASN A 5 9.76 -5.45 -14.96
CA ASN A 5 8.60 -5.86 -14.14
C ASN A 5 9.04 -6.46 -12.80
N LYS A 6 10.15 -7.20 -12.76
CA LYS A 6 10.73 -7.70 -11.50
C LYS A 6 11.16 -6.56 -10.58
N GLN A 7 11.81 -5.53 -11.11
CA GLN A 7 12.21 -4.36 -10.32
C GLN A 7 11.00 -3.59 -9.77
N HIS A 8 9.97 -3.38 -10.58
CA HIS A 8 8.73 -2.73 -10.12
C HIS A 8 7.99 -3.57 -9.08
N PHE A 9 7.92 -4.89 -9.27
CA PHE A 9 7.34 -5.80 -8.28
C PHE A 9 8.10 -5.76 -6.95
N LEU A 10 9.44 -5.77 -7.00
CA LEU A 10 10.28 -5.68 -5.81
C LEU A 10 10.07 -4.34 -5.09
N LEU A 11 10.05 -3.23 -5.84
CA LEU A 11 9.77 -1.91 -5.28
C LEU A 11 8.40 -1.87 -4.60
N LEU A 12 7.35 -2.37 -5.26
CA LEU A 12 6.01 -2.40 -4.67
C LEU A 12 5.96 -3.29 -3.44
N THR A 13 6.68 -4.41 -3.44
CA THR A 13 6.80 -5.30 -2.28
C THR A 13 7.46 -4.59 -1.10
N VAL A 14 8.59 -3.91 -1.33
CA VAL A 14 9.29 -3.14 -0.28
C VAL A 14 8.41 -2.02 0.27
N LEU A 15 7.76 -1.26 -0.61
CA LEU A 15 6.82 -0.21 -0.21
C LEU A 15 5.62 -0.78 0.55
N SER A 16 5.14 -1.96 0.17
CA SER A 16 4.04 -2.65 0.85
C SER A 16 4.44 -3.03 2.27
N VAL A 17 5.61 -3.65 2.45
CA VAL A 17 6.12 -3.98 3.78
C VAL A 17 6.28 -2.72 4.62
N GLY A 18 6.85 -1.65 4.04
CA GLY A 18 6.96 -0.35 4.72
C GLY A 18 5.61 0.24 5.12
N HIS A 19 4.61 0.21 4.22
CA HIS A 19 3.26 0.67 4.49
C HIS A 19 2.57 -0.14 5.58
N LEU A 20 2.73 -1.47 5.57
CA LEU A 20 2.18 -2.35 6.62
C LEU A 20 2.82 -2.05 7.97
N LEU A 21 4.16 -1.96 8.04
CA LEU A 21 4.89 -1.60 9.27
C LEU A 21 4.49 -0.22 9.79
N PHE A 22 4.37 0.77 8.89
CA PHE A 22 3.93 2.11 9.25
C PHE A 22 2.51 2.10 9.82
N SER A 23 1.59 1.36 9.18
CA SER A 23 0.20 1.25 9.60
C SER A 23 0.06 0.63 11.00
N THR A 24 0.90 -0.35 11.33
CA THR A 24 0.81 -1.05 12.63
C THR A 24 1.55 -0.35 13.75
N THR A 25 2.70 0.27 13.47
CA THR A 25 3.57 0.82 14.53
C THR A 25 3.49 2.33 14.66
N SER A 26 3.55 3.05 13.54
CA SER A 26 3.77 4.50 13.52
C SER A 26 2.48 5.29 13.41
N TYR A 27 1.47 4.73 12.72
CA TYR A 27 0.18 5.39 12.50
C TYR A 27 -0.54 5.73 13.82
N PRO A 28 -0.67 4.84 14.82
CA PRO A 28 -1.35 5.19 16.08
C PRO A 28 -0.66 6.33 16.83
N PHE A 29 0.68 6.32 16.86
CA PHE A 29 1.47 7.37 17.51
C PHE A 29 1.29 8.73 16.82
N LEU A 30 1.41 8.77 15.49
CA LEU A 30 1.21 9.99 14.72
C LEU A 30 -0.24 10.47 14.80
N PHE A 31 -1.21 9.56 14.70
CA PHE A 31 -2.62 9.91 14.85
C PHE A 31 -2.88 10.54 16.21
N ALA A 32 -2.37 9.98 17.30
CA ALA A 32 -2.50 10.55 18.65
C ALA A 32 -1.85 11.94 18.74
N TYR A 33 -0.66 12.13 18.15
CA TYR A 33 0.01 13.43 18.09
C TYR A 33 -0.80 14.48 17.33
N PHE A 34 -1.31 14.15 16.14
CA PHE A 34 -2.16 15.09 15.38
C PHE A 34 -3.51 15.32 16.05
N ASN A 35 -4.03 14.31 16.76
CA ASN A 35 -5.26 14.44 17.54
C ASN A 35 -5.10 15.39 18.73
N SER A 36 -3.94 15.43 19.37
CA SER A 36 -3.69 16.40 20.46
C SER A 36 -3.56 17.85 19.97
N HIS A 37 -3.50 18.08 18.66
CA HIS A 37 -3.42 19.40 18.03
C HIS A 37 -4.65 19.72 17.16
N ASP A 38 -5.76 18.99 17.32
CA ASP A 38 -7.02 19.14 16.55
C ASP A 38 -6.88 18.92 15.03
N TYR A 39 -5.79 18.31 14.57
CA TYR A 39 -5.52 18.00 13.16
C TYR A 39 -5.79 16.52 12.79
N ALA A 40 -6.40 15.73 13.67
CA ALA A 40 -6.65 14.30 13.44
C ALA A 40 -7.39 14.00 12.13
N ALA A 41 -8.45 14.76 11.84
CA ALA A 41 -9.25 14.57 10.64
C ALA A 41 -8.44 14.82 9.36
N LEU A 42 -7.62 15.86 9.35
CA LEU A 42 -6.76 16.20 8.22
C LEU A 42 -5.67 15.13 8.02
N PHE A 43 -5.03 14.68 9.11
CA PHE A 43 -4.03 13.61 9.06
C PHE A 43 -4.64 12.29 8.54
N ALA A 44 -5.79 11.87 9.09
CA ALA A 44 -6.47 10.66 8.66
C ALA A 44 -6.87 10.72 7.18
N THR A 45 -7.35 11.88 6.71
CA THR A 45 -7.72 12.09 5.31
C THR A 45 -6.49 12.03 4.41
N ALA A 46 -5.39 12.69 4.78
CA ALA A 46 -4.14 12.65 4.02
C ALA A 46 -3.60 11.21 3.90
N MET A 47 -3.62 10.45 5.00
CA MET A 47 -3.21 9.05 5.01
C MET A 47 -4.14 8.17 4.16
N ALA A 48 -5.45 8.41 4.19
CA ALA A 48 -6.41 7.70 3.35
C ALA A 48 -6.15 7.97 1.85
N VAL A 49 -5.89 9.22 1.47
CA VAL A 49 -5.55 9.58 0.08
C VAL A 49 -4.26 8.89 -0.36
N LEU A 50 -3.20 8.95 0.44
CA LEU A 50 -1.93 8.28 0.15
C LEU A 50 -2.12 6.77 -0.05
N ARG A 51 -2.95 6.15 0.78
CA ARG A 51 -3.27 4.73 0.67
C ARG A 51 -4.01 4.39 -0.62
N VAL A 52 -5.02 5.19 -0.99
CA VAL A 52 -5.76 4.99 -2.24
C VAL A 52 -4.82 5.13 -3.44
N LEU A 53 -3.95 6.14 -3.45
CA LEU A 53 -2.94 6.31 -4.49
C LEU A 53 -1.99 5.11 -4.58
N PHE A 54 -1.54 4.59 -3.44
CA PHE A 54 -0.67 3.42 -3.40
C PHE A 54 -1.37 2.15 -3.92
N LEU A 55 -2.61 1.91 -3.52
CA LEU A 55 -3.41 0.78 -4.00
C LEU A 55 -3.71 0.89 -5.51
N LEU A 56 -4.04 2.09 -6.00
CA LEU A 56 -4.20 2.35 -7.42
C LEU A 56 -2.90 2.06 -8.19
N TRP A 57 -1.76 2.46 -7.64
CA TRP A 57 -0.47 2.16 -8.25
C TRP A 57 -0.25 0.64 -8.39
N ILE A 58 -0.50 -0.14 -7.33
CA ILE A 58 -0.41 -1.61 -7.40
C ILE A 58 -1.37 -2.16 -8.46
N ALA A 59 -2.61 -1.67 -8.51
CA ALA A 59 -3.63 -2.12 -9.46
C ALA A 59 -3.23 -1.83 -10.92
N LEU A 60 -2.69 -0.64 -11.21
CA LEU A 60 -2.23 -0.26 -12.56
C LEU A 60 -1.09 -1.16 -13.06
N TRP A 61 -0.13 -1.47 -12.19
CA TRP A 61 0.96 -2.39 -12.52
C TRP A 61 0.48 -3.84 -12.64
N GLY A 62 -0.45 -4.28 -11.78
CA GLY A 62 -1.09 -5.59 -11.89
C GLY A 62 -1.87 -5.76 -13.19
N TYR A 63 -2.62 -4.73 -13.61
CA TYR A 63 -3.35 -4.72 -14.87
C TYR A 63 -2.40 -4.75 -16.09
N SER A 64 -1.31 -3.98 -16.04
CA SER A 64 -0.27 -4.01 -17.08
C SER A 64 0.39 -5.40 -17.16
N ALA A 65 0.68 -6.01 -16.02
CA ALA A 65 1.25 -7.36 -15.94
C ALA A 65 0.28 -8.44 -16.46
N LEU A 66 -1.04 -8.23 -16.35
CA LEU A 66 -2.04 -9.14 -16.91
C LEU A 66 -1.90 -9.28 -18.44
N LYS A 67 -1.60 -8.17 -19.13
CA LYS A 67 -1.46 -8.14 -20.59
C LYS A 67 -0.14 -8.77 -21.06
N GLU A 68 0.95 -8.53 -20.33
CA GLU A 68 2.28 -9.00 -20.72
C GLU A 68 2.60 -10.41 -20.22
N HIS A 69 2.21 -10.74 -18.98
CA HIS A 69 2.55 -11.98 -18.28
C HIS A 69 1.45 -12.39 -17.29
N PRO A 70 0.36 -13.02 -17.78
CA PRO A 70 -0.83 -13.38 -16.98
C PRO A 70 -0.53 -14.11 -15.66
N PRO A 71 0.40 -15.08 -15.59
CA PRO A 71 0.66 -15.79 -14.33
C PRO A 71 1.20 -14.89 -13.22
N SER A 72 1.96 -13.85 -13.58
CA SER A 72 2.58 -12.94 -12.60
C SER A 72 1.63 -11.90 -12.03
N SER A 73 0.48 -11.67 -12.69
CA SER A 73 -0.55 -10.73 -12.23
C SER A 73 -1.13 -11.12 -10.86
N TRP A 74 -1.20 -12.42 -10.56
CA TRP A 74 -1.65 -12.94 -9.27
C TRP A 74 -0.82 -12.43 -8.09
N LEU A 75 0.48 -12.20 -8.29
CA LEU A 75 1.35 -11.66 -7.24
C LEU A 75 1.00 -10.20 -6.93
N TYR A 76 0.70 -9.39 -7.95
CA TYR A 76 0.23 -8.02 -7.74
C TYR A 76 -1.15 -7.97 -7.09
N LEU A 77 -2.03 -8.91 -7.46
CA LEU A 77 -3.35 -9.05 -6.85
C LEU A 77 -3.24 -9.42 -5.37
N ALA A 78 -2.37 -10.37 -5.03
CA ALA A 78 -2.08 -10.73 -3.64
C ALA A 78 -1.52 -9.52 -2.86
N LEU A 79 -0.57 -8.79 -3.46
CA LEU A 79 0.00 -7.58 -2.86
C LEU A 79 -1.07 -6.51 -2.60
N PHE A 80 -1.98 -6.32 -3.55
CA PHE A 80 -3.09 -5.38 -3.42
C PHE A 80 -3.99 -5.75 -2.23
N PHE A 81 -4.43 -7.00 -2.16
CA PHE A 81 -5.30 -7.44 -1.07
C PHE A 81 -4.61 -7.41 0.29
N LEU A 82 -3.32 -7.75 0.36
CA LEU A 82 -2.56 -7.62 1.60
C LEU A 82 -2.57 -6.16 2.09
N ASN A 83 -2.26 -5.19 1.23
CA ASN A 83 -2.28 -3.77 1.61
C ASN A 83 -3.69 -3.20 1.84
N LEU A 84 -4.70 -3.79 1.23
CA LEU A 84 -6.09 -3.41 1.45
C LEU A 84 -6.62 -3.96 2.78
N ILE A 85 -6.26 -5.18 3.16
CA ILE A 85 -6.93 -5.89 4.24
C ILE A 85 -6.13 -5.83 5.54
N VAL A 86 -4.83 -6.10 5.48
CA VAL A 86 -3.96 -6.26 6.66
C VAL A 86 -4.00 -5.04 7.61
N PRO A 87 -3.94 -3.78 7.14
CA PRO A 87 -3.99 -2.62 8.05
C PRO A 87 -5.25 -2.53 8.91
N TYR A 88 -6.34 -3.24 8.57
CA TYR A 88 -7.57 -3.23 9.36
C TYR A 88 -7.57 -4.26 10.49
N PHE A 89 -6.72 -5.30 10.41
CA PHE A 89 -6.63 -6.36 11.42
C PHE A 89 -5.62 -6.06 12.52
N PHE A 90 -4.60 -5.27 12.20
CA PHE A 90 -3.57 -4.86 13.14
C PHE A 90 -3.84 -3.40 13.56
N ARG A 91 -4.74 -3.24 14.52
CA ARG A 91 -5.02 -1.97 15.23
C ARG A 91 -4.34 -1.94 16.58
#